data_AF-A0A116M1Y2-F1
#
_entry.id   AF-A0A116M1Y2-F1
#
_cell.length_a   1.000
_cell.length_b   1.000
_cell.length_c   1.000
_cell.angle_alpha   90.00
_cell.angle_beta   90.00
_cell.angle_gamma   90.00
#
_symmetry.space_group_name_H-M   'P 1'
#
loop_
_entity.id
_entity.type
_entity.pdbx_description
1 polymer ?
#
loop_
_entity_poly.entity_id
_entity_poly.type
_entity_poly.pdbx_seq_one_letter_code
_entity_poly.pdbx_strand_id
1 'polypeptide(L)'
;MALTALELKDKTFATKFRGYDADEVDDFLDIVTRDYEDLIRKNHDQELELKNLRERLAYFDEMKESLSKSVLLAQDTAEKVKVAAEDQAANIIKQADYDAATLLHEAKDKANEILRNATDNAKKVVIETEELKNQTRIFHQRLKSTVESQLSLVNSSEWEEILRPTASYIQTSDEAFRDVLHKALDEELPVEEESLDYTRQLTPEEIAELTRQAVAFESGDSVEISTEE
;
A
#
# COMPACT_ATOMS: atom_id res chain seq x y z
N MET A 1 -27.50 52.75 -81.56
CA MET A 1 -28.46 52.23 -82.55
C MET A 1 -28.75 53.35 -83.56
N ALA A 2 -29.01 53.04 -84.83
CA ALA A 2 -29.10 54.04 -85.91
C ALA A 2 -30.53 54.59 -86.16
N LEU A 3 -31.58 53.96 -85.63
CA LEU A 3 -32.97 54.42 -85.69
C LEU A 3 -33.73 54.02 -84.41
N THR A 4 -34.51 54.95 -83.86
CA THR A 4 -35.44 54.76 -82.74
C THR A 4 -36.86 54.48 -83.24
N ALA A 5 -37.72 53.85 -82.41
CA ALA A 5 -39.14 53.63 -82.77
C ALA A 5 -39.86 54.95 -83.11
N LEU A 6 -39.49 56.03 -82.41
CA LEU A 6 -39.98 57.38 -82.68
C LEU A 6 -39.52 57.91 -84.05
N GLU A 7 -38.25 57.71 -84.41
CA GLU A 7 -37.72 58.08 -85.73
C GLU A 7 -38.32 57.24 -86.87
N LEU A 8 -38.81 56.03 -86.59
CA LEU A 8 -39.52 55.20 -87.57
C LEU A 8 -40.93 55.75 -87.83
N LYS A 9 -41.62 56.20 -86.76
CA LYS A 9 -42.95 56.79 -86.82
C LYS A 9 -42.99 58.17 -87.47
N ASP A 10 -41.97 59.00 -87.22
CA ASP A 10 -41.88 60.35 -87.78
C ASP A 10 -41.25 60.38 -89.18
N LYS A 11 -41.01 59.20 -89.79
CA LYS A 11 -40.33 59.09 -91.08
C LYS A 11 -41.25 59.49 -92.23
N THR A 12 -40.92 60.58 -92.90
CA THR A 12 -41.59 61.01 -94.13
C THR A 12 -40.84 60.56 -95.39
N PHE A 13 -41.59 60.18 -96.42
CA PHE A 13 -41.06 59.75 -97.72
C PHE A 13 -41.44 60.74 -98.82
N ALA A 14 -40.55 60.95 -99.79
CA ALA A 14 -40.84 61.81 -100.94
C ALA A 14 -41.81 61.11 -101.92
N THR A 15 -42.84 61.81 -102.38
CA THR A 15 -43.81 61.29 -103.34
C THR A 15 -43.26 61.37 -104.77
N LYS A 16 -43.47 60.31 -105.56
CA LYS A 16 -43.02 60.22 -106.97
C LYS A 16 -44.13 59.58 -107.81
N PHE A 17 -44.24 59.98 -109.08
CA PHE A 17 -45.21 59.39 -110.02
C PHE A 17 -45.00 57.86 -110.12
N ARG A 18 -46.04 57.07 -109.79
CA ARG A 18 -46.02 55.60 -109.60
C ARG A 18 -45.20 55.10 -108.38
N GLY A 19 -45.31 55.77 -107.22
CA GLY A 19 -44.79 55.29 -105.94
C GLY A 19 -45.70 54.25 -105.26
N TYR A 20 -45.25 53.76 -104.10
CA TYR A 20 -46.11 52.96 -103.20
C TYR A 20 -47.29 53.79 -102.68
N ASP A 21 -48.37 53.10 -102.33
CA ASP A 21 -49.52 53.73 -101.67
C ASP A 21 -49.09 54.24 -100.28
N ALA A 22 -49.40 55.50 -99.98
CA ALA A 22 -48.98 56.11 -98.73
C ALA A 22 -49.70 55.49 -97.53
N ASP A 23 -50.99 55.16 -97.67
CA ASP A 23 -51.80 54.62 -96.58
C ASP A 23 -51.35 53.19 -96.22
N GLU A 24 -51.01 52.37 -97.23
CA GLU A 24 -50.49 51.01 -97.02
C GLU A 24 -49.09 51.01 -96.38
N VAL A 25 -48.24 51.98 -96.75
CA VAL A 25 -46.92 52.15 -96.14
C VAL A 25 -47.03 52.62 -94.69
N ASP A 26 -47.94 53.55 -94.39
CA ASP A 26 -48.17 54.03 -93.02
C ASP A 26 -48.72 52.91 -92.11
N ASP A 27 -49.68 52.11 -92.59
CA ASP A 27 -50.18 50.93 -91.86
C ASP A 27 -49.07 49.91 -91.56
N PHE A 28 -48.16 49.68 -92.52
CA PHE A 28 -47.02 48.80 -92.33
C PHE A 28 -46.01 49.37 -91.32
N LEU A 29 -45.71 50.68 -91.40
CA LEU A 29 -44.82 51.35 -90.45
C LEU A 29 -45.37 51.33 -89.03
N ASP A 30 -46.69 51.39 -88.85
CA ASP A 30 -47.33 51.25 -87.53
C ASP A 30 -47.15 49.85 -86.93
N ILE A 31 -47.18 48.80 -87.76
CA ILE A 31 -46.90 47.42 -87.31
C ILE A 31 -45.41 47.27 -86.96
N VAL A 32 -44.52 47.73 -87.84
CA VAL A 32 -43.07 47.63 -87.62
C VAL A 32 -42.65 48.45 -86.39
N THR A 33 -43.24 49.62 -86.17
CA THR A 33 -42.98 50.44 -84.98
C THR A 33 -43.38 49.70 -83.70
N ARG A 34 -44.57 49.09 -83.67
CA ARG A 34 -45.03 48.29 -82.51
C ARG A 34 -44.13 47.10 -82.22
N ASP A 35 -43.82 46.30 -83.24
CA ASP A 35 -42.94 45.13 -83.09
C ASP A 35 -41.52 45.54 -82.65
N TYR A 36 -41.03 46.69 -83.14
CA TYR A 36 -39.73 47.23 -82.76
C TYR A 36 -39.71 47.74 -81.31
N GLU A 37 -40.78 48.40 -80.85
CA GLU A 37 -40.94 48.77 -79.44
C GLU A 37 -40.98 47.54 -78.52
N ASP A 38 -41.74 46.51 -78.89
CA ASP A 38 -41.83 45.26 -78.14
C ASP A 38 -40.48 44.53 -78.10
N LEU A 39 -39.75 44.53 -79.22
CA LEU A 39 -38.40 43.96 -79.29
C LEU A 39 -37.43 44.72 -78.38
N ILE A 40 -37.48 46.06 -78.37
CA ILE A 40 -36.63 46.88 -77.50
C ILE A 40 -36.95 46.60 -76.02
N ARG A 41 -38.24 46.55 -75.64
CA ARG A 41 -38.64 46.23 -74.26
C ARG A 41 -38.15 44.84 -73.85
N LYS A 42 -38.39 43.83 -74.68
CA LYS A 42 -37.94 42.47 -74.41
C LYS A 42 -36.42 42.36 -74.32
N ASN A 43 -35.69 43.07 -75.18
CA ASN A 43 -34.23 43.10 -75.13
C ASN A 43 -33.75 43.73 -73.81
N HIS A 44 -34.36 44.85 -73.38
CA HIS A 44 -34.04 45.48 -72.11
C HIS A 44 -34.34 44.56 -70.91
N ASP A 45 -35.50 43.90 -70.90
CA ASP A 45 -35.88 42.96 -69.84
C ASP A 45 -34.90 41.77 -69.78
N GLN A 46 -34.51 41.24 -70.94
CA GLN A 46 -33.51 40.16 -71.05
C GLN A 46 -32.12 40.61 -70.60
N GLU A 47 -31.71 41.84 -70.91
CA GLU A 47 -30.44 42.41 -70.45
C GLU A 47 -30.42 42.56 -68.91
N LEU A 48 -31.53 43.03 -68.33
CA LEU A 48 -31.69 43.11 -66.87
C LEU A 48 -31.65 41.72 -66.22
N GLU A 49 -32.34 40.74 -66.80
CA GLU A 49 -32.34 39.36 -66.33
C GLU A 49 -30.94 38.76 -66.42
N LEU A 50 -30.25 38.91 -67.56
CA LEU A 50 -28.87 38.46 -67.74
C LEU A 50 -27.91 39.09 -66.73
N LYS A 51 -28.08 40.38 -66.45
CA LYS A 51 -27.27 41.07 -65.44
C LYS A 51 -27.49 40.45 -64.06
N ASN A 52 -28.75 40.23 -63.66
CA ASN A 52 -29.09 39.60 -62.38
C ASN A 52 -28.54 38.17 -62.27
N LEU A 53 -28.71 37.34 -63.30
CA LEU A 53 -28.16 35.97 -63.31
C LEU A 53 -26.64 35.98 -63.21
N ARG A 54 -25.95 36.90 -63.89
CA ARG A 54 -24.49 37.02 -63.81
C ARG A 54 -24.03 37.42 -62.40
N GLU A 55 -24.72 38.35 -61.76
CA GLU A 55 -24.44 38.74 -60.36
C GLU A 55 -24.64 37.57 -59.40
N ARG A 56 -25.73 36.82 -59.55
CA ARG A 56 -25.98 35.61 -58.72
C ARG A 56 -24.94 34.53 -58.96
N LEU A 57 -24.51 34.33 -60.21
CA LEU A 57 -23.49 33.34 -60.54
C LEU A 57 -22.14 33.71 -59.92
N ALA A 58 -21.74 34.99 -60.02
CA ALA A 58 -20.53 35.48 -59.38
C ALA A 58 -20.55 35.27 -57.85
N TYR A 59 -21.69 35.54 -57.20
CA TYR A 59 -21.87 35.27 -55.77
C TYR A 59 -21.74 33.78 -55.43
N PHE A 60 -22.31 32.88 -56.24
CA PHE A 60 -22.18 31.45 -56.03
C PHE A 60 -20.75 30.95 -56.25
N ASP A 61 -20.03 31.49 -57.23
CA ASP A 61 -18.62 31.16 -57.46
C ASP A 61 -17.74 31.59 -56.28
N GLU A 62 -17.93 32.81 -55.76
CA GLU A 62 -17.23 33.29 -54.56
C GLU A 62 -17.54 32.44 -53.33
N MET A 63 -18.82 32.10 -53.12
CA MET A 63 -19.24 31.24 -52.02
C MET A 63 -18.63 29.84 -52.14
N LYS A 64 -18.61 29.26 -53.34
CA LYS A 64 -18.00 27.96 -53.61
C LYS A 64 -16.51 27.99 -53.33
N GLU A 65 -15.80 29.04 -53.74
CA GLU A 65 -14.37 29.21 -53.46
C GLU A 65 -14.11 29.31 -51.95
N SER A 66 -14.89 30.14 -51.25
CA SER A 66 -14.80 30.29 -49.79
C SER A 66 -15.06 28.97 -49.07
N LEU A 67 -16.13 28.26 -49.44
CA LEU A 67 -16.46 26.95 -48.88
C LEU A 67 -15.35 25.93 -49.15
N SER A 68 -14.82 25.89 -50.37
CA SER A 68 -13.71 25.00 -50.73
C SER A 68 -12.47 25.30 -49.87
N LYS A 69 -12.13 26.57 -49.65
CA LYS A 69 -11.02 26.97 -48.77
C LYS A 69 -11.27 26.57 -47.32
N SER A 70 -12.49 26.77 -46.81
CA SER A 70 -12.86 26.36 -45.45
C SER A 70 -12.78 24.85 -45.25
N VAL A 71 -13.22 24.05 -46.24
CA VAL A 71 -13.13 22.59 -46.19
C VAL A 71 -11.66 22.14 -46.19
N LEU A 72 -10.82 22.70 -47.05
CA LEU A 72 -9.39 22.40 -47.07
C LEU A 72 -8.70 22.77 -45.76
N LEU A 73 -9.01 23.94 -45.20
CA LEU A 73 -8.49 24.36 -43.90
C LEU A 73 -8.94 23.41 -42.77
N ALA A 74 -10.21 23.00 -42.78
CA ALA A 74 -10.73 22.06 -41.80
C ALA A 74 -10.03 20.69 -41.90
N GLN A 75 -9.77 20.20 -43.12
CA GLN A 75 -9.03 18.97 -43.36
C GLN A 75 -7.57 19.07 -42.87
N ASP A 76 -6.87 20.15 -43.23
CA ASP A 76 -5.50 20.39 -42.77
C ASP A 76 -5.41 20.52 -41.24
N THR A 77 -6.39 21.21 -40.64
CA THR A 77 -6.48 21.33 -39.17
C THR A 77 -6.76 19.98 -38.52
N ALA A 78 -7.66 19.17 -39.09
CA ALA A 78 -7.96 17.84 -38.58
C ALA A 78 -6.73 16.92 -38.65
N GLU A 79 -5.98 16.96 -39.76
CA GLU A 79 -4.76 16.17 -39.90
C GLU A 79 -3.68 16.64 -38.91
N LYS A 80 -3.49 17.96 -38.74
CA LYS A 80 -2.58 18.51 -37.74
C LYS A 80 -2.93 18.08 -36.32
N VAL A 81 -4.22 18.12 -35.96
CA VAL A 81 -4.70 17.68 -34.64
C VAL A 81 -4.47 16.18 -34.46
N LYS A 82 -4.71 15.37 -35.49
CA LYS A 82 -4.47 13.93 -35.47
C LYS A 82 -2.98 13.61 -35.25
N VAL A 83 -2.10 14.21 -36.04
CA VAL A 83 -0.64 14.00 -35.90
C VAL A 83 -0.16 14.45 -34.52
N ALA A 84 -0.59 15.62 -34.05
CA ALA A 84 -0.23 16.09 -32.71
C ALA A 84 -0.73 15.15 -31.59
N ALA A 85 -1.93 14.58 -31.73
CA ALA A 85 -2.45 13.60 -30.79
C ALA A 85 -1.67 12.27 -30.84
N GLU A 86 -1.28 11.81 -32.02
CA GLU A 86 -0.43 10.62 -32.19
C GLU A 86 0.96 10.82 -31.55
N ASP A 87 1.60 11.98 -31.78
CA ASP A 87 2.88 12.33 -31.16
C ASP A 87 2.77 12.44 -29.63
N GLN A 88 1.71 13.07 -29.12
CA GLN A 88 1.45 13.16 -27.69
C GLN A 88 1.23 11.77 -27.08
N ALA A 89 0.45 10.91 -27.74
CA ALA A 89 0.23 9.54 -27.28
C ALA A 89 1.52 8.74 -27.24
N ALA A 90 2.36 8.82 -28.29
CA ALA A 90 3.66 8.17 -28.33
C ALA A 90 4.59 8.64 -27.19
N ASN A 91 4.60 9.95 -26.90
CA ASN A 91 5.37 10.50 -25.79
C ASN A 91 4.85 10.03 -24.43
N ILE A 92 3.53 9.96 -24.23
CA ILE A 92 2.93 9.45 -22.99
C ILE A 92 3.31 7.99 -22.77
N ILE A 93 3.22 7.15 -23.81
CA ILE A 93 3.61 5.73 -23.72
C ILE A 93 5.08 5.62 -23.36
N LYS A 94 5.95 6.36 -24.05
CA LYS A 94 7.39 6.35 -23.78
C LYS A 94 7.73 6.79 -22.35
N GLN A 95 7.04 7.82 -21.85
CA GLN A 95 7.21 8.28 -20.48
C GLN A 95 6.73 7.23 -19.48
N ALA A 96 5.56 6.63 -19.71
CA ALA A 96 5.03 5.57 -18.86
C ALA A 96 5.94 4.34 -18.81
N ASP A 97 6.54 3.95 -19.94
CA ASP A 97 7.51 2.85 -19.99
C ASP A 97 8.78 3.17 -19.18
N TYR A 98 9.28 4.41 -19.29
CA TYR A 98 10.43 4.88 -18.51
C TYR A 98 10.14 4.90 -17.01
N ASP A 99 8.99 5.45 -16.62
CA ASP A 99 8.57 5.53 -15.22
C ASP A 99 8.35 4.12 -14.64
N ALA A 100 7.74 3.21 -15.41
CA ALA A 100 7.56 1.82 -15.01
C ALA A 100 8.90 1.09 -14.83
N ALA A 101 9.85 1.29 -15.75
CA ALA A 101 11.18 0.69 -15.65
C ALA A 101 11.93 1.22 -14.41
N THR A 102 11.83 2.53 -14.15
CA THR A 102 12.42 3.18 -12.97
C THR A 102 11.82 2.62 -11.68
N LEU A 103 10.47 2.56 -11.60
CA LEU A 103 9.77 2.01 -10.46
C LEU A 103 10.14 0.55 -10.19
N LEU A 104 10.25 -0.27 -11.24
CA LEU A 104 10.69 -1.66 -11.12
C LEU A 104 12.13 -1.77 -10.62
N HIS A 105 13.02 -0.89 -11.06
CA HIS A 105 14.40 -0.88 -10.60
C HIS A 105 14.48 -0.51 -9.12
N GLU A 106 13.83 0.58 -8.70
CA GLU A 106 13.77 0.99 -7.29
C GLU A 106 13.13 -0.08 -6.39
N ALA A 107 12.07 -0.74 -6.87
CA ALA A 107 11.43 -1.82 -6.14
C ALA A 107 12.38 -3.02 -5.97
N LYS A 108 13.14 -3.38 -7.02
CA LYS A 108 14.16 -4.44 -6.95
C LYS A 108 15.28 -4.09 -5.98
N ASP A 109 15.75 -2.85 -6.01
CA ASP A 109 16.83 -2.39 -5.13
C ASP A 109 16.39 -2.43 -3.66
N LYS A 110 15.18 -1.92 -3.35
CA LYS A 110 14.59 -2.03 -2.01
C LYS A 110 14.38 -3.49 -1.58
N ALA A 111 13.92 -4.36 -2.48
CA ALA A 111 13.76 -5.78 -2.19
C ALA A 111 15.10 -6.45 -1.86
N ASN A 112 16.15 -6.15 -2.63
CA ASN A 112 17.50 -6.65 -2.37
C ASN A 112 18.06 -6.13 -1.04
N GLU A 113 17.81 -4.87 -0.71
CA GLU A 113 18.19 -4.29 0.58
C GLU A 113 17.49 -5.00 1.74
N ILE A 114 16.17 -5.21 1.65
CA ILE A 114 15.40 -5.94 2.66
C ILE A 114 15.94 -7.36 2.84
N LEU A 115 16.21 -8.08 1.75
CA LEU A 115 16.76 -9.43 1.79
C LEU A 115 18.14 -9.46 2.45
N ARG A 116 18.99 -8.49 2.15
CA ARG A 116 20.32 -8.36 2.77
C ARG A 116 20.20 -8.10 4.26
N ASN A 117 19.38 -7.14 4.67
CA ASN A 117 19.15 -6.82 6.07
C ASN A 117 18.55 -8.00 6.84
N ALA A 118 17.59 -8.72 6.25
CA ALA A 118 17.02 -9.93 6.84
C ALA A 118 18.07 -11.04 7.00
N THR A 119 18.95 -11.21 6.01
CA THR A 119 20.04 -12.19 6.05
C THR A 119 21.07 -11.85 7.14
N ASP A 120 21.44 -10.58 7.27
CA ASP A 120 22.40 -10.12 8.27
C ASP A 120 21.81 -10.23 9.69
N ASN A 121 20.53 -9.89 9.86
CA ASN A 121 19.81 -10.12 11.12
C ASN A 121 19.72 -11.62 11.47
N ALA A 122 19.41 -12.47 10.50
CA ALA A 122 19.36 -13.92 10.73
C ALA A 122 20.72 -14.47 11.18
N LYS A 123 21.82 -14.05 10.55
CA LYS A 123 23.18 -14.40 11.00
C LYS A 123 23.44 -13.93 12.43
N LYS A 124 23.05 -12.70 12.75
CA LYS A 124 23.20 -12.14 14.10
C LYS A 124 22.45 -12.97 15.15
N VAL A 125 21.19 -13.31 14.89
CA VAL A 125 20.38 -14.15 15.78
C VAL A 125 21.02 -15.52 16.00
N VAL A 126 21.58 -16.13 14.94
CA VAL A 126 22.29 -17.42 15.06
C VAL A 126 23.51 -17.29 15.97
N ILE A 127 24.31 -16.23 15.81
CA ILE A 127 25.48 -15.97 16.66
C ILE A 127 25.06 -15.76 18.12
N GLU A 128 24.07 -14.91 18.37
CA GLU A 128 23.54 -14.64 19.72
C GLU A 128 22.97 -15.91 20.38
N THR A 129 22.31 -16.77 19.61
CA THR A 129 21.78 -18.05 20.09
C THR A 129 22.91 -18.99 20.51
N GLU A 130 23.98 -19.09 19.71
CA GLU A 130 25.12 -19.95 20.05
C GLU A 130 25.90 -19.42 21.25
N GLU A 131 26.05 -18.10 21.37
CA GLU A 131 26.65 -17.47 22.55
C GLU A 131 25.83 -17.74 23.80
N LEU A 132 24.50 -17.54 23.74
CA LEU A 132 23.60 -17.83 24.85
C LEU A 132 23.68 -19.31 25.26
N LYS A 133 23.67 -20.23 24.30
CA LYS A 133 23.82 -21.67 24.56
C LYS A 133 25.14 -21.99 25.27
N ASN A 134 26.24 -21.34 24.86
CA ASN A 134 27.52 -21.52 25.52
C ASN A 134 27.50 -20.96 26.95
N GLN A 135 26.91 -19.79 27.18
CA GLN A 135 26.71 -19.21 28.52
C GLN A 135 25.86 -20.13 29.40
N THR A 136 24.75 -20.67 28.87
CA THR A 136 23.91 -21.64 29.58
C THR A 136 24.67 -22.91 29.93
N ARG A 137 25.51 -23.44 29.03
CA ARG A 137 26.34 -24.62 29.30
C ARG A 137 27.31 -24.36 30.45
N ILE A 138 27.99 -23.21 30.45
CA ILE A 138 28.91 -22.82 31.52
C ILE A 138 28.16 -22.65 32.85
N PHE A 139 27.00 -21.99 32.83
CA PHE A 139 26.15 -21.82 34.00
C PHE A 139 25.70 -23.18 34.57
N HIS A 140 25.23 -24.09 33.71
CA HIS A 140 24.83 -25.44 34.11
C HIS A 140 25.99 -26.22 34.75
N GLN A 141 27.21 -26.14 34.19
CA GLN A 141 28.40 -26.75 34.80
C GLN A 141 28.74 -26.16 36.17
N ARG A 142 28.66 -24.83 36.32
CA ARG A 142 28.87 -24.16 37.61
C ARG A 142 27.83 -24.59 38.63
N LEU A 143 26.55 -24.57 38.26
CA LEU A 143 25.44 -24.99 39.12
C LEU A 143 25.64 -26.44 39.59
N LYS A 144 25.93 -27.35 38.65
CA LYS A 144 26.21 -28.75 38.97
C LYS A 144 27.36 -28.87 39.97
N SER A 145 28.48 -28.20 39.72
CA SER A 145 29.64 -28.23 40.63
C SER A 145 29.31 -27.66 42.02
N THR A 146 28.53 -26.58 42.10
CA THR A 146 28.07 -26.03 43.39
C THR A 146 27.19 -27.02 44.12
N VAL A 147 26.23 -27.66 43.45
CA VAL A 147 25.35 -28.68 44.08
C VAL A 147 26.16 -29.90 44.52
N GLU A 148 27.08 -30.40 43.69
CA GLU A 148 27.98 -31.51 44.07
C GLU A 148 28.85 -31.14 45.28
N SER A 149 29.35 -29.91 45.35
CA SER A 149 30.10 -29.41 46.51
C SER A 149 29.22 -29.34 47.77
N GLN A 150 27.99 -28.84 47.66
CA GLN A 150 27.05 -28.78 48.79
C GLN A 150 26.63 -30.19 49.25
N LEU A 151 26.39 -31.10 48.31
CA LEU A 151 26.08 -32.50 48.60
C LEU A 151 27.26 -33.20 49.28
N SER A 152 28.49 -32.91 48.84
CA SER A 152 29.70 -33.42 49.49
C SER A 152 29.87 -32.88 50.92
N LEU A 153 29.45 -31.64 51.19
CA LEU A 153 29.45 -31.09 52.55
C LEU A 153 28.41 -31.78 53.41
N VAL A 154 27.17 -31.95 52.94
CA VAL A 154 26.11 -32.64 53.70
C VAL A 154 26.46 -34.10 53.98
N ASN A 155 27.10 -34.78 53.03
CA ASN A 155 27.55 -36.16 53.19
C ASN A 155 28.90 -36.27 53.95
N SER A 156 29.41 -35.19 54.53
CA SER A 156 30.66 -35.24 55.31
C SER A 156 30.43 -35.99 56.63
N SER A 157 31.48 -36.63 57.13
CA SER A 157 31.47 -37.33 58.43
C SER A 157 31.22 -36.40 59.62
N GLU A 158 31.38 -35.08 59.43
CA GLU A 158 31.09 -34.06 60.44
C GLU A 158 29.58 -33.97 60.70
N TRP A 159 28.74 -34.10 59.66
CA TRP A 159 27.29 -34.18 59.83
C TRP A 159 26.86 -35.50 60.44
N GLU A 160 27.53 -36.60 60.09
CA GLU A 160 27.30 -37.90 60.72
C GLU A 160 27.61 -37.86 62.23
N GLU A 161 28.58 -37.03 62.66
CA GLU A 161 28.93 -36.81 64.06
C GLU A 161 27.95 -35.88 64.78
N ILE A 162 27.53 -34.79 64.13
CA ILE A 162 26.56 -33.81 64.67
C ILE A 162 25.16 -34.44 64.80
N LEU A 163 24.77 -35.31 63.86
CA LEU A 163 23.47 -35.97 63.85
C LEU A 163 23.45 -37.28 64.64
N ARG A 164 24.54 -37.65 65.35
CA ARG A 164 24.52 -38.83 66.23
C ARG A 164 23.43 -38.64 67.30
N PRO A 165 22.59 -39.66 67.54
CA PRO A 165 21.58 -39.59 68.59
C PRO A 165 22.23 -39.24 69.93
N THR A 166 21.76 -38.18 70.59
CA THR A 166 22.30 -37.71 71.88
C THR A 166 22.31 -38.80 72.95
N ALA A 167 21.46 -39.83 72.80
CA ALA A 167 21.44 -41.03 73.63
C ALA A 167 22.79 -41.79 73.67
N SER A 168 23.61 -41.74 72.62
CA SER A 168 24.93 -42.40 72.63
C SER A 168 25.95 -41.67 73.51
N TYR A 169 25.78 -40.36 73.74
CA TYR A 169 26.62 -39.59 74.64
C TYR A 169 26.24 -39.80 76.11
N ILE A 170 24.98 -40.17 76.38
CA ILE A 170 24.47 -40.42 77.74
C ILE A 170 24.94 -41.79 78.28
N GLN A 171 25.07 -42.81 77.44
CA GLN A 171 25.57 -44.12 77.89
C GLN A 171 27.03 -44.08 78.39
N THR A 172 27.87 -43.24 77.78
CA THR A 172 29.27 -43.07 78.21
C THR A 172 29.42 -42.20 79.46
N SER A 173 28.44 -41.34 79.76
CA SER A 173 28.50 -40.51 80.97
C SER A 173 28.14 -41.27 82.25
N ASP A 174 27.36 -42.36 82.17
CA ASP A 174 27.04 -43.17 83.36
C ASP A 174 28.25 -43.97 83.88
N GLU A 175 29.13 -44.44 83.00
CA GLU A 175 30.34 -45.16 83.39
C GLU A 175 31.41 -44.19 83.93
N ALA A 176 31.60 -43.04 83.30
CA ALA A 176 32.55 -42.02 83.75
C ALA A 176 32.10 -41.31 85.04
N PHE A 177 30.79 -41.11 85.24
CA PHE A 177 30.24 -40.55 86.48
C PHE A 177 30.35 -41.55 87.63
N ARG A 178 30.12 -42.84 87.39
CA ARG A 178 30.35 -43.91 88.38
C ARG A 178 31.79 -43.97 88.85
N ASP A 179 32.76 -43.87 87.93
CA ASP A 179 34.18 -43.93 88.26
C ASP A 179 34.65 -42.72 89.10
N VAL A 180 34.08 -41.53 88.83
CA VAL A 180 34.38 -40.33 89.62
C VAL A 180 33.68 -40.36 90.98
N LEU A 181 32.45 -40.90 91.06
CA LEU A 181 31.72 -41.04 92.32
C LEU A 181 32.38 -42.08 93.25
N HIS A 182 32.83 -43.21 92.70
CA HIS A 182 33.59 -44.23 93.43
C HIS A 182 34.92 -43.72 93.97
N LYS A 183 35.54 -42.74 93.31
CA LYS A 183 36.83 -42.18 93.74
C LYS A 183 36.70 -41.07 94.79
N ALA A 184 35.48 -40.54 94.98
CA ALA A 184 35.22 -39.40 95.86
C ALA A 184 34.51 -39.77 97.17
N LEU A 185 33.75 -40.87 97.24
CA LEU A 185 33.14 -41.38 98.47
C LEU A 185 33.59 -42.82 98.72
N ASP A 186 34.44 -43.01 99.73
CA ASP A 186 34.93 -44.32 100.21
C ASP A 186 33.84 -45.01 101.07
N GLU A 187 32.65 -45.22 100.51
CA GLU A 187 31.54 -45.93 101.16
C GLU A 187 30.65 -46.64 100.12
N GLU A 188 30.41 -47.95 100.28
CA GLU A 188 29.46 -48.71 99.48
C GLU A 188 28.03 -48.42 99.97
N LEU A 189 27.22 -47.74 99.16
CA LEU A 189 25.77 -47.70 99.33
C LEU A 189 25.10 -48.58 98.25
N PRO A 190 24.26 -49.56 98.63
CA PRO A 190 23.44 -50.26 97.66
C PRO A 190 22.24 -49.39 97.30
N VAL A 191 22.01 -49.16 96.00
CA VAL A 191 20.73 -48.62 95.51
C VAL A 191 20.27 -49.43 94.32
N GLU A 192 19.05 -49.97 94.45
CA GLU A 192 18.31 -50.73 93.45
C GLU A 192 18.02 -49.88 92.20
N GLU A 193 18.05 -50.52 91.02
CA GLU A 193 17.63 -49.94 89.76
C GLU A 193 16.10 -49.68 89.77
N GLU A 194 15.69 -48.42 89.81
CA GLU A 194 14.41 -48.03 89.22
C GLU A 194 14.71 -47.37 87.86
N SER A 195 14.27 -48.04 86.80
CA SER A 195 14.39 -47.59 85.42
C SER A 195 13.61 -46.28 85.22
N LEU A 196 14.30 -45.16 85.13
CA LEU A 196 13.72 -43.89 84.69
C LEU A 196 13.78 -43.83 83.16
N ASP A 197 12.77 -44.39 82.51
CA ASP A 197 12.57 -44.24 81.06
C ASP A 197 11.94 -42.87 80.78
N TYR A 198 12.78 -41.86 80.54
CA TYR A 198 12.34 -40.56 80.01
C TYR A 198 12.87 -40.36 78.59
N THR A 199 12.35 -41.15 77.66
CA THR A 199 12.33 -40.73 76.25
C THR A 199 10.92 -40.25 75.91
N ARG A 200 10.75 -38.93 75.69
CA ARG A 200 9.49 -38.37 75.17
C ARG A 200 9.34 -38.84 73.72
N GLN A 201 8.60 -39.91 73.50
CA GLN A 201 8.13 -40.29 72.18
C GLN A 201 7.09 -39.26 71.73
N LEU A 202 7.29 -38.68 70.54
CA LEU A 202 6.35 -37.72 69.95
C LEU A 202 4.97 -38.35 69.89
N THR A 203 3.96 -37.57 70.27
CA THR A 203 2.57 -38.03 70.21
C THR A 203 2.15 -38.25 68.75
N PRO A 204 1.19 -39.15 68.47
CA PRO A 204 0.73 -39.41 67.11
C PRO A 204 0.23 -38.16 66.37
N GLU A 205 -0.23 -37.14 67.09
CA GLU A 205 -0.66 -35.86 66.52
C GLU A 205 0.51 -35.01 66.03
N GLU A 206 1.61 -34.94 66.79
CA GLU A 206 2.83 -34.23 66.40
C GLU A 206 3.49 -34.87 65.17
N ILE A 207 3.43 -36.20 65.06
CA ILE A 207 3.91 -36.92 63.87
C ILE A 207 3.02 -36.59 62.66
N ALA A 208 1.69 -36.57 62.83
CA ALA A 208 0.76 -36.26 61.74
C ALA A 208 0.83 -34.80 61.25
N GLU A 209 1.23 -33.87 62.13
CA GLU A 209 1.50 -32.48 61.76
C GLU A 209 2.78 -32.37 60.93
N LEU A 210 3.85 -33.06 61.32
CA LEU A 210 5.09 -33.15 60.54
C LEU A 210 4.88 -33.80 59.18
N THR A 211 4.06 -34.86 59.08
CA THR A 211 3.75 -35.48 57.78
C THR A 211 2.94 -34.54 56.89
N ARG A 212 2.00 -33.77 57.46
CA ARG A 212 1.26 -32.74 56.70
C ARG A 212 2.18 -31.64 56.18
N GLN A 213 3.13 -31.20 57.00
CA GLN A 213 4.09 -30.16 56.62
C GLN A 213 5.05 -30.66 55.53
N ALA A 214 5.48 -31.91 55.59
CA ALA A 214 6.31 -32.54 54.56
C ALA A 214 5.57 -32.68 53.21
N VAL A 215 4.29 -33.10 53.24
CA VAL A 215 3.47 -33.22 52.03
C VAL A 215 3.17 -31.85 51.41
N ALA A 216 2.91 -30.82 52.23
CA ALA A 216 2.71 -29.45 51.75
C ALA A 216 3.96 -28.89 51.05
N PHE A 217 5.15 -29.25 51.53
CA PHE A 217 6.43 -28.87 50.93
C PHE A 217 6.70 -29.57 49.59
N GLU A 218 6.29 -30.83 49.44
CA GLU A 218 6.36 -31.56 48.16
C GLU A 218 5.34 -31.06 47.12
N SER A 219 4.19 -30.53 47.54
CA SER A 219 3.15 -30.02 46.64
C SER A 219 3.36 -28.57 46.15
N GLY A 220 4.42 -27.89 46.59
CA GLY A 220 4.83 -26.60 46.03
C GLY A 220 3.89 -25.42 46.28
N ASP A 221 3.21 -25.37 47.43
CA ASP A 221 2.35 -24.25 47.82
C ASP A 221 2.97 -23.47 48.99
N SER A 222 3.18 -22.18 48.80
CA SER A 222 3.83 -21.27 49.76
C SER A 222 2.93 -21.03 50.97
N VAL A 223 3.37 -21.44 52.15
CA VAL A 223 2.71 -21.10 53.42
C VAL A 223 3.10 -19.66 53.81
N GLU A 224 2.14 -18.74 53.70
CA GLU A 224 2.24 -17.41 54.31
C GLU A 224 2.38 -17.55 55.82
N ILE A 225 3.52 -17.12 56.36
CA ILE A 225 3.72 -16.97 57.80
C ILE A 225 2.99 -15.70 58.21
N SER A 226 1.84 -15.86 58.88
CA SER A 226 1.19 -14.80 59.63
C SER A 226 2.07 -14.41 60.82
N THR A 227 2.69 -13.24 60.74
CA THR A 227 3.30 -12.57 61.90
C THR A 227 2.21 -11.91 62.74
N GLU A 228 1.93 -12.45 63.92
CA GLU A 228 1.33 -11.73 65.05
C GLU A 228 2.12 -12.04 66.32
N GLU A 229 3.01 -11.12 66.69
CA GLU A 229 3.05 -10.40 67.98
C GLU A 229 4.19 -9.37 67.99
#